data_AF-A0A6P6E517-F1
#
_entry.id   AF-A0A6P6E517-F1
#
_cell.length_a   1.000
_cell.length_b   1.000
_cell.length_c   1.000
_cell.angle_alpha   90.00
_cell.angle_beta   90.00
_cell.angle_gamma   90.00
#
_symmetry.space_group_name_H-M   'P 1'
#
loop_
_entity.id
_entity.type
_entity.pdbx_description
1 polymer ?
#
loop_
_entity_poly.entity_id
_entity_poly.type
_entity_poly.pdbx_seq_one_letter_code
_entity_poly.pdbx_strand_id
1 'polypeptide(L)'
;MTRKPVMARPGLALFLLLLSSLSLKPSSLPQLDGTEGKATLAGLILSTLERATMFLEERLPEINLDGVVGFQVLEAQLRGAQEAWASDPVLQPLCLRTGQLADKLAPLLHRSITYLNLSDPEYLREFQPSLQPGFWKLPHTWTHTSASLVYPWPELQYSFSEDSSDACLVLLLGTGNTSSQPCGLSDFCRKFMTKPGCSGYYLSHQMLFFLWARMKGCTKGLFSQSQHYISIFCANMMALNQKSEAAGYAYPIRDLFMENIMFCGIGGFSDFYKLRWLEAILSWQKPQEGCFGVPDTEGKVQPAHFLYQQHVLRRVKRREKQFTDGCPSVTEGKGPKAFIFGGQRKVSSNSSEGQSPLFREIAREEHRGSSEVWNSTEITLLVGSRFRD
;
A
#
# COMPACT_ATOMS: atom_id res chain seq x y z
N MET A 1 64.22 27.93 -23.49
CA MET A 1 63.34 26.88 -22.92
C MET A 1 61.93 27.46 -22.80
N THR A 2 60.93 26.90 -23.49
CA THR A 2 59.55 27.38 -23.46
C THR A 2 58.61 26.18 -23.28
N ARG A 3 57.90 26.11 -22.14
CA ARG A 3 56.87 25.08 -21.91
C ARG A 3 55.52 25.60 -22.44
N LYS A 4 54.85 24.74 -23.21
CA LYS A 4 53.57 25.03 -23.90
C LYS A 4 52.38 25.01 -22.90
N PRO A 5 51.28 25.71 -23.21
CA PRO A 5 50.04 25.60 -22.43
C PRO A 5 49.35 24.24 -22.65
N VAL A 6 48.66 23.76 -21.62
CA VAL A 6 47.86 22.53 -21.69
C VAL A 6 46.44 22.89 -22.17
N MET A 7 46.03 22.34 -23.31
CA MET A 7 44.63 22.44 -23.76
C MET A 7 43.75 21.52 -22.92
N ALA A 8 42.68 22.08 -22.33
CA ALA A 8 41.64 21.29 -21.68
C ALA A 8 40.87 20.45 -22.73
N ARG A 9 40.61 19.17 -22.41
CA ARG A 9 39.92 18.23 -23.32
C ARG A 9 38.40 18.53 -23.35
N PRO A 10 37.80 18.85 -24.51
CA PRO A 10 36.37 19.19 -24.60
C PRO A 10 35.43 18.09 -24.09
N GLY A 11 35.82 16.82 -24.23
CA GLY A 11 35.01 15.68 -23.78
C GLY A 11 34.77 15.59 -22.28
N LEU A 12 35.63 16.18 -21.43
CA LEU A 12 35.43 16.16 -19.98
C LEU A 12 34.31 17.14 -19.56
N ALA A 13 34.24 18.30 -20.21
CA ALA A 13 33.18 19.27 -19.97
C ALA A 13 31.81 18.74 -20.42
N LEU A 14 31.75 18.02 -21.54
CA LEU A 14 30.52 17.38 -22.02
C LEU A 14 30.00 16.29 -21.05
N PHE A 15 30.92 15.51 -20.47
CA PHE A 15 30.57 14.50 -19.46
C PHE A 15 30.03 15.12 -18.16
N LEU A 16 30.64 16.21 -17.70
CA LEU A 16 30.16 16.95 -16.51
C LEU A 16 28.79 17.60 -16.76
N LEU A 17 28.55 18.13 -17.96
CA LEU A 17 27.22 18.65 -18.35
C LEU A 17 26.15 17.55 -18.37
N LEU A 18 26.46 16.37 -18.92
CA LEU A 18 25.56 15.21 -18.92
C LEU A 18 25.26 14.68 -17.50
N LEU A 19 26.24 14.72 -16.60
CA LEU A 19 26.04 14.38 -15.19
C LEU A 19 25.18 15.43 -14.46
N SER A 20 25.29 16.72 -14.79
CA SER A 20 24.41 17.75 -14.23
C SER A 20 22.94 17.66 -14.71
N SER A 21 22.68 17.05 -15.88
CA SER A 21 21.32 16.76 -16.36
C SER A 21 20.65 15.55 -15.69
N LEU A 22 21.33 14.84 -14.79
CA LEU A 22 20.75 13.87 -13.84
C LEU A 22 20.31 14.54 -12.52
N SER A 23 20.33 15.87 -12.44
CA SER A 23 19.67 16.60 -11.34
C SER A 23 18.20 16.21 -11.24
N LEU A 24 17.72 16.14 -9.99
CA LEU A 24 16.35 15.80 -9.63
C LEU A 24 15.36 16.49 -10.58
N LYS A 25 14.43 15.71 -11.17
CA LYS A 25 13.23 16.31 -11.76
C LYS A 25 12.59 17.20 -10.69
N PRO A 26 12.31 18.48 -10.98
CA PRO A 26 11.48 19.29 -10.10
C PRO A 26 10.16 18.57 -9.85
N SER A 27 9.65 18.63 -8.62
CA SER A 27 8.30 18.17 -8.30
C SER A 27 7.32 18.82 -9.28
N SER A 28 6.56 17.99 -10.01
CA SER A 28 5.58 18.47 -10.98
C SER A 28 4.29 18.94 -10.32
N LEU A 29 4.12 18.69 -9.01
CA LEU A 29 3.02 19.26 -8.24
C LEU A 29 3.25 20.74 -7.88
N PRO A 30 2.16 21.50 -7.66
CA PRO A 30 2.25 22.85 -7.12
C PRO A 30 2.96 22.89 -5.77
N GLN A 31 3.66 23.98 -5.50
CA GLN A 31 4.19 24.29 -4.17
C GLN A 31 3.03 24.37 -3.17
N LEU A 32 3.14 23.67 -2.03
CA LEU A 32 2.02 23.48 -1.09
C LEU A 32 1.71 24.69 -0.20
N ASP A 33 2.47 25.78 -0.35
CA ASP A 33 2.47 26.97 0.50
C ASP A 33 1.29 27.91 0.20
N GLY A 34 0.07 27.35 0.22
CA GLY A 34 -1.18 28.10 0.03
C GLY A 34 -2.39 27.19 -0.12
N THR A 35 -3.57 27.64 0.32
CA THR A 35 -4.85 26.92 0.21
C THR A 35 -5.18 26.49 -1.24
N GLU A 36 -4.70 27.25 -2.23
CA GLU A 36 -4.87 26.96 -3.65
C GLU A 36 -4.09 25.71 -4.11
N GLY A 37 -2.78 25.60 -3.84
CA GLY A 37 -1.98 24.42 -4.20
C GLY A 37 -2.51 23.15 -3.52
N LYS A 38 -3.02 23.30 -2.31
CA LYS A 38 -3.68 22.27 -1.51
C LYS A 38 -4.98 21.78 -2.18
N ALA A 39 -5.81 22.70 -2.68
CA ALA A 39 -7.01 22.38 -3.48
C ALA A 39 -6.66 21.75 -4.84
N THR A 40 -5.62 22.22 -5.53
CA THR A 40 -5.14 21.62 -6.79
C THR A 40 -4.71 20.17 -6.59
N LEU A 41 -3.96 19.87 -5.52
CA LEU A 41 -3.55 18.51 -5.19
C LEU A 41 -4.74 17.58 -4.91
N ALA A 42 -5.70 18.03 -4.10
CA ALA A 42 -6.94 17.29 -3.87
C ALA A 42 -7.73 17.05 -5.18
N GLY A 43 -7.76 18.04 -6.07
CA GLY A 43 -8.35 17.90 -7.41
C GLY A 43 -7.67 16.85 -8.29
N LEU A 44 -6.34 16.73 -8.25
CA LEU A 44 -5.57 15.69 -8.95
C LEU A 44 -5.81 14.28 -8.38
N ILE A 45 -5.91 14.17 -7.05
CA ILE A 45 -6.26 12.91 -6.37
C ILE A 45 -7.67 12.48 -6.79
N LEU A 46 -8.68 13.35 -6.70
CA LEU A 46 -10.05 13.02 -7.10
C LEU A 46 -10.13 12.55 -8.56
N SER A 47 -9.48 13.24 -9.50
CA SER A 47 -9.42 12.81 -10.90
C SER A 47 -8.80 11.41 -11.09
N THR A 48 -7.88 11.03 -10.20
CA THR A 48 -7.22 9.71 -10.21
C THR A 48 -8.15 8.63 -9.63
N LEU A 49 -8.89 8.95 -8.57
CA LEU A 49 -9.89 8.07 -7.97
C LEU A 49 -11.12 7.86 -8.86
N GLU A 50 -11.53 8.88 -9.62
CA GLU A 50 -12.56 8.78 -10.66
C GLU A 50 -12.15 7.79 -11.74
N ARG A 51 -10.91 7.87 -12.27
CA ARG A 51 -10.40 6.89 -13.24
C ARG A 51 -10.36 5.47 -12.67
N ALA A 52 -9.94 5.30 -11.42
CA ALA A 52 -9.98 3.99 -10.76
C ALA A 52 -11.43 3.46 -10.60
N THR A 53 -12.39 4.35 -10.36
CA THR A 53 -13.82 4.02 -10.25
C THR A 53 -14.46 3.67 -11.60
N MET A 54 -14.01 4.29 -12.70
CA MET A 54 -14.39 3.88 -14.06
C MET A 54 -13.83 2.50 -14.42
N PHE A 55 -12.55 2.25 -14.10
CA PHE A 55 -11.95 0.92 -14.27
C PHE A 55 -12.72 -0.18 -13.50
N LEU A 56 -13.12 0.11 -12.26
CA LEU A 56 -14.00 -0.78 -11.47
C LEU A 56 -15.31 -1.07 -12.22
N GLU A 57 -15.99 -0.03 -12.71
CA GLU A 57 -17.30 -0.14 -13.37
C GLU A 57 -17.24 -1.02 -14.62
N GLU A 58 -16.19 -0.87 -15.43
CA GLU A 58 -15.91 -1.69 -16.62
C GLU A 58 -15.53 -3.14 -16.29
N ARG A 59 -14.94 -3.38 -15.10
CA ARG A 59 -14.42 -4.69 -14.66
C ARG A 59 -15.24 -5.37 -13.56
N LEU A 60 -16.45 -4.91 -13.28
CA LEU A 60 -17.31 -5.48 -12.22
C LEU A 60 -17.49 -7.03 -12.28
N PRO A 61 -17.70 -7.67 -13.45
CA PRO A 61 -17.84 -9.13 -13.52
C PRO A 61 -16.57 -9.89 -13.12
N GLU A 62 -15.46 -9.20 -13.06
CA GLU A 62 -14.13 -9.76 -12.85
C GLU A 62 -13.61 -9.57 -11.43
N ILE A 63 -14.29 -8.77 -10.60
CA ILE A 63 -13.77 -8.34 -9.31
C ILE A 63 -13.59 -9.49 -8.31
N ASN A 64 -12.50 -9.44 -7.56
CA ASN A 64 -12.23 -10.31 -6.41
C ASN A 64 -12.47 -9.55 -5.09
N LEU A 65 -12.55 -10.29 -3.98
CA LEU A 65 -12.79 -9.74 -2.63
C LEU A 65 -11.93 -8.51 -2.34
N ASP A 66 -10.64 -8.60 -2.62
CA ASP A 66 -9.66 -7.57 -2.27
C ASP A 66 -9.90 -6.25 -3.03
N GLY A 67 -10.34 -6.36 -4.30
CA GLY A 67 -10.85 -5.21 -5.05
C GLY A 67 -12.11 -4.63 -4.40
N VAL A 68 -13.09 -5.47 -4.01
CA VAL A 68 -14.27 -4.99 -3.26
C VAL A 68 -13.84 -4.28 -1.97
N VAL A 69 -12.94 -4.86 -1.20
CA VAL A 69 -12.39 -4.29 0.05
C VAL A 69 -11.66 -2.97 -0.20
N GLY A 70 -10.82 -2.89 -1.24
CA GLY A 70 -10.12 -1.67 -1.63
C GLY A 70 -11.07 -0.53 -1.96
N PHE A 71 -12.15 -0.82 -2.69
CA PHE A 71 -13.19 0.15 -3.00
C PHE A 71 -14.13 0.47 -1.81
N GLN A 72 -14.38 -0.46 -0.88
CA GLN A 72 -15.06 -0.18 0.40
C GLN A 72 -14.24 0.80 1.25
N VAL A 73 -12.92 0.62 1.28
CA VAL A 73 -12.01 1.58 1.94
C VAL A 73 -12.02 2.92 1.24
N LEU A 74 -12.04 2.94 -0.09
CA LEU A 74 -12.15 4.19 -0.85
C LEU A 74 -13.46 4.94 -0.51
N GLU A 75 -14.59 4.24 -0.42
CA GLU A 75 -15.87 4.84 -0.03
C GLU A 75 -15.78 5.50 1.36
N ALA A 76 -15.23 4.79 2.35
CA ALA A 76 -15.00 5.34 3.68
C ALA A 76 -14.05 6.56 3.69
N GLN A 77 -12.98 6.54 2.88
CA GLN A 77 -12.05 7.67 2.74
C GLN A 77 -12.72 8.89 2.07
N LEU A 78 -13.54 8.67 1.04
CA LEU A 78 -14.30 9.74 0.39
C LEU A 78 -15.31 10.37 1.34
N ARG A 79 -16.06 9.57 2.11
CA ARG A 79 -17.00 10.10 3.13
C ARG A 79 -16.26 10.92 4.19
N GLY A 80 -15.13 10.43 4.71
CA GLY A 80 -14.30 11.18 5.67
C GLY A 80 -13.73 12.48 5.10
N ALA A 81 -13.31 12.49 3.83
CA ALA A 81 -12.86 13.72 3.16
C ALA A 81 -14.03 14.70 2.93
N GLN A 82 -15.22 14.20 2.57
CA GLN A 82 -16.44 15.01 2.44
C GLN A 82 -16.81 15.68 3.77
N GLU A 83 -16.83 14.93 4.87
CA GLU A 83 -17.09 15.46 6.22
C GLU A 83 -16.04 16.50 6.65
N ALA A 84 -14.75 16.23 6.38
CA ALA A 84 -13.65 17.13 6.69
C ALA A 84 -13.73 18.47 5.93
N TRP A 85 -14.07 18.43 4.64
CA TRP A 85 -14.05 19.59 3.75
C TRP A 85 -15.37 20.39 3.77
N ALA A 86 -16.46 19.85 4.33
CA ALA A 86 -17.79 20.48 4.36
C ALA A 86 -17.86 21.89 5.00
N SER A 87 -16.87 22.27 5.82
CA SER A 87 -16.79 23.61 6.43
C SER A 87 -15.67 24.50 5.87
N ASP A 88 -14.96 24.07 4.82
CA ASP A 88 -13.91 24.86 4.16
C ASP A 88 -14.46 25.45 2.84
N PRO A 89 -14.65 26.78 2.74
CA PRO A 89 -15.18 27.41 1.53
C PRO A 89 -14.31 27.22 0.28
N VAL A 90 -12.99 27.04 0.44
CA VAL A 90 -12.05 26.83 -0.67
C VAL A 90 -12.18 25.40 -1.20
N LEU A 91 -12.36 24.43 -0.30
CA LEU A 91 -12.51 23.02 -0.68
C LEU A 91 -13.95 22.63 -1.02
N GLN A 92 -14.95 23.51 -0.85
CA GLN A 92 -16.36 23.14 -1.05
C GLN A 92 -16.71 22.59 -2.46
N PRO A 93 -16.14 23.06 -3.58
CA PRO A 93 -16.34 22.42 -4.88
C PRO A 93 -15.79 20.98 -4.94
N LEU A 94 -14.68 20.73 -4.24
CA LEU A 94 -14.06 19.41 -4.12
C LEU A 94 -14.86 18.52 -3.17
N CYS A 95 -15.39 19.06 -2.07
CA CYS A 95 -16.30 18.36 -1.15
C CYS A 95 -17.52 17.80 -1.88
N LEU A 96 -18.16 18.62 -2.73
CA LEU A 96 -19.29 18.18 -3.56
C LEU A 96 -18.89 17.06 -4.52
N ARG A 97 -17.74 17.20 -5.20
CA ARG A 97 -17.18 16.20 -6.14
C ARG A 97 -16.83 14.88 -5.43
N THR A 98 -16.26 14.94 -4.22
CA THR A 98 -16.01 13.79 -3.35
C THR A 98 -17.30 13.05 -3.01
N GLY A 99 -18.35 13.78 -2.62
CA GLY A 99 -19.67 13.22 -2.34
C GLY A 99 -20.26 12.51 -3.56
N GLN A 100 -20.24 13.17 -4.72
CA GLN A 100 -20.69 12.59 -5.99
C GLN A 100 -19.94 11.30 -6.37
N LEU A 101 -18.62 11.25 -6.13
CA LEU A 101 -17.82 10.04 -6.39
C LEU A 101 -18.19 8.90 -5.42
N ALA A 102 -18.40 9.20 -4.14
CA ALA A 102 -18.85 8.20 -3.17
C ALA A 102 -20.27 7.69 -3.48
N ASP A 103 -21.18 8.58 -3.90
CA ASP A 103 -22.53 8.24 -4.34
C ASP A 103 -22.53 7.38 -5.62
N LYS A 104 -21.59 7.61 -6.55
CA LYS A 104 -21.35 6.72 -7.70
C LYS A 104 -20.80 5.36 -7.26
N LEU A 105 -19.92 5.33 -6.26
CA LEU A 105 -19.22 4.11 -5.84
C LEU A 105 -20.13 3.13 -5.09
N ALA A 106 -21.06 3.61 -4.27
CA ALA A 106 -21.99 2.77 -3.49
C ALA A 106 -22.78 1.71 -4.34
N PRO A 107 -23.45 2.05 -5.45
CA PRO A 107 -24.13 1.06 -6.29
C PRO A 107 -23.17 0.13 -7.05
N LEU A 108 -21.93 0.58 -7.36
CA LEU A 108 -20.89 -0.28 -7.94
C LEU A 108 -20.43 -1.32 -6.92
N LEU A 109 -20.25 -0.94 -5.66
CA LEU A 109 -19.95 -1.85 -4.55
C LEU A 109 -21.07 -2.86 -4.29
N HIS A 110 -22.34 -2.45 -4.38
CA HIS A 110 -23.45 -3.40 -4.28
C HIS A 110 -23.43 -4.42 -5.43
N ARG A 111 -23.21 -3.98 -6.67
CA ARG A 111 -23.07 -4.87 -7.84
C ARG A 111 -21.85 -5.78 -7.75
N SER A 112 -20.72 -5.30 -7.22
CA SER A 112 -19.50 -6.09 -7.08
C SER A 112 -19.66 -7.26 -6.10
N ILE A 113 -20.42 -7.08 -5.02
CA ILE A 113 -20.79 -8.16 -4.09
C ILE A 113 -21.63 -9.23 -4.81
N THR A 114 -22.56 -8.85 -5.71
CA THR A 114 -23.32 -9.81 -6.52
C THR A 114 -22.41 -10.63 -7.45
N TYR A 115 -21.44 -10.00 -8.13
CA TYR A 115 -20.47 -10.73 -8.96
C TYR A 115 -19.52 -11.62 -8.14
N LEU A 116 -19.11 -11.18 -6.95
CA LEU A 116 -18.31 -11.99 -6.04
C LEU A 116 -19.08 -13.20 -5.51
N ASN A 117 -20.39 -13.07 -5.25
CA ASN A 117 -21.24 -14.20 -4.88
C ASN A 117 -21.39 -15.23 -6.01
N LEU A 118 -21.32 -14.81 -7.27
CA LEU A 118 -21.36 -15.70 -8.42
C LEU A 118 -20.03 -16.42 -8.66
N SER A 119 -18.90 -15.81 -8.29
CA SER A 119 -17.55 -16.34 -8.58
C SER A 119 -16.91 -17.10 -7.40
N ASP A 120 -17.08 -16.63 -6.15
CA ASP A 120 -16.56 -17.29 -4.94
C ASP A 120 -17.50 -17.04 -3.73
N PRO A 121 -18.67 -17.70 -3.68
CA PRO A 121 -19.68 -17.49 -2.62
C PRO A 121 -19.21 -17.92 -1.23
N GLU A 122 -18.29 -18.89 -1.13
CA GLU A 122 -17.71 -19.31 0.14
C GLU A 122 -16.79 -18.22 0.70
N TYR A 123 -15.89 -17.69 -0.13
CA TYR A 123 -15.01 -16.59 0.26
C TYR A 123 -15.80 -15.31 0.55
N LEU A 124 -16.88 -15.02 -0.20
CA LEU A 124 -17.81 -13.96 0.16
C LEU A 124 -18.43 -14.18 1.55
N ARG A 125 -18.96 -15.37 1.85
CA ARG A 125 -19.56 -15.69 3.17
C ARG A 125 -18.55 -15.47 4.31
N GLU A 126 -17.33 -15.94 4.11
CA GLU A 126 -16.24 -15.84 5.08
C GLU A 126 -15.83 -14.40 5.39
N PHE A 127 -15.83 -13.53 4.39
CA PHE A 127 -15.35 -12.15 4.52
C PHE A 127 -16.46 -11.07 4.50
N GLN A 128 -17.72 -11.46 4.35
CA GLN A 128 -18.90 -10.57 4.30
C GLN A 128 -18.87 -9.41 5.30
N PRO A 129 -18.44 -9.59 6.58
CA PRO A 129 -18.48 -8.50 7.54
C PRO A 129 -17.46 -7.37 7.27
N SER A 130 -16.40 -7.60 6.50
CA SER A 130 -15.47 -6.53 6.09
C SER A 130 -15.96 -5.72 4.88
N LEU A 131 -17.06 -6.17 4.26
CA LEU A 131 -17.75 -5.53 3.14
C LEU A 131 -19.01 -4.77 3.58
N GLN A 132 -19.30 -4.70 4.89
CA GLN A 132 -20.47 -3.98 5.40
C GLN A 132 -20.17 -2.49 5.60
N PRO A 133 -21.13 -1.59 5.28
CA PRO A 133 -21.01 -0.17 5.57
C PRO A 133 -20.63 0.09 7.03
N GLY A 134 -19.69 0.99 7.27
CA GLY A 134 -19.19 1.33 8.62
C GLY A 134 -18.26 0.31 9.27
N PHE A 135 -17.88 -0.78 8.58
CA PHE A 135 -16.80 -1.66 9.08
C PHE A 135 -15.45 -0.91 9.10
N TRP A 136 -15.08 -0.29 7.99
CA TRP A 136 -13.86 0.49 7.87
C TRP A 136 -14.02 1.85 8.53
N LYS A 137 -13.16 2.15 9.50
CA LYS A 137 -13.20 3.39 10.30
C LYS A 137 -11.88 4.14 10.13
N LEU A 138 -11.97 5.44 9.85
CA LEU A 138 -10.80 6.30 9.77
C LEU A 138 -10.26 6.64 11.17
N PRO A 139 -8.93 6.80 11.34
CA PRO A 139 -8.36 7.22 12.60
C PRO A 139 -8.76 8.66 12.93
N HIS A 140 -9.05 8.92 14.19
CA HIS A 140 -9.40 10.27 14.69
C HIS A 140 -8.18 10.96 15.33
N THR A 141 -7.11 10.20 15.58
CA THR A 141 -5.85 10.64 16.17
C THR A 141 -4.69 10.20 15.28
N TRP A 142 -3.68 11.06 15.19
CA TRP A 142 -2.49 10.84 14.37
C TRP A 142 -1.25 10.66 15.23
N THR A 143 -0.35 9.80 14.77
CA THR A 143 0.95 9.53 15.38
C THR A 143 2.01 9.32 14.29
N HIS A 144 3.26 9.14 14.70
CA HIS A 144 4.40 8.87 13.83
C HIS A 144 4.99 7.49 14.13
N THR A 145 5.65 6.88 13.16
CA THR A 145 6.39 5.64 13.40
C THR A 145 7.65 5.92 14.22
N SER A 146 8.09 4.93 15.01
CA SER A 146 9.37 4.98 15.71
C SER A 146 10.37 4.01 15.07
N ALA A 147 11.52 4.52 14.66
CA ALA A 147 12.64 3.71 14.18
C ALA A 147 13.11 2.68 15.23
N SER A 148 12.88 2.91 16.53
CA SER A 148 13.20 1.96 17.60
C SER A 148 12.38 0.67 17.59
N LEU A 149 11.28 0.62 16.82
CA LEU A 149 10.41 -0.57 16.69
C LEU A 149 10.70 -1.38 15.41
N VAL A 150 11.66 -0.95 14.59
CA VAL A 150 12.08 -1.68 13.39
C VAL A 150 12.88 -2.91 13.81
N TYR A 151 12.56 -4.07 13.25
CA TYR A 151 13.28 -5.31 13.56
C TYR A 151 14.72 -5.25 13.03
N PRO A 152 15.73 -5.62 13.84
CA PRO A 152 17.14 -5.59 13.41
C PRO A 152 17.48 -6.65 12.35
N TRP A 153 16.68 -7.72 12.27
CA TRP A 153 16.83 -8.80 11.30
C TRP A 153 15.48 -9.01 10.58
N PRO A 154 15.36 -8.67 9.29
CA PRO A 154 14.23 -9.13 8.50
C PRO A 154 14.40 -10.63 8.24
N GLU A 155 13.47 -11.46 8.73
CA GLU A 155 13.46 -12.87 8.36
C GLU A 155 13.17 -13.00 6.86
N LEU A 156 13.95 -13.86 6.19
CA LEU A 156 13.69 -14.27 4.81
C LEU A 156 12.35 -15.00 4.75
N GLN A 157 11.46 -14.61 3.83
CA GLN A 157 10.07 -15.07 3.73
C GLN A 157 9.95 -16.54 3.26
N TYR A 158 10.30 -17.49 4.11
CA TYR A 158 10.20 -18.92 3.80
C TYR A 158 8.90 -19.60 4.27
N SER A 159 8.01 -18.88 4.98
CA SER A 159 6.89 -19.50 5.73
C SER A 159 5.55 -18.75 5.70
N PHE A 160 5.34 -17.77 4.82
CA PHE A 160 4.00 -17.18 4.67
C PHE A 160 3.03 -18.17 4.03
N SER A 161 1.83 -18.27 4.60
CA SER A 161 0.73 -19.09 4.11
C SER A 161 -0.53 -18.24 4.17
N GLU A 162 -1.05 -17.89 3.00
CA GLU A 162 -2.25 -17.09 2.85
C GLU A 162 -3.48 -17.82 3.39
N ASP A 163 -3.65 -19.11 3.06
CA ASP A 163 -4.68 -19.98 3.64
C ASP A 163 -4.66 -19.98 5.19
N SER A 164 -3.48 -19.86 5.79
CA SER A 164 -3.32 -19.76 7.24
C SER A 164 -3.67 -18.38 7.78
N SER A 165 -3.38 -17.32 7.03
CA SER A 165 -3.86 -15.97 7.34
C SER A 165 -5.37 -15.89 7.30
N ASP A 166 -5.97 -16.38 6.22
CA ASP A 166 -7.40 -16.29 5.96
C ASP A 166 -8.18 -17.04 7.02
N ALA A 167 -7.76 -18.26 7.38
CA ALA A 167 -8.33 -19.01 8.50
C ALA A 167 -8.31 -18.21 9.83
N CYS A 168 -7.29 -17.38 10.04
CA CYS A 168 -7.22 -16.50 11.22
C CYS A 168 -8.10 -15.26 11.11
N LEU A 169 -8.22 -14.66 9.93
CA LEU A 169 -9.13 -13.54 9.67
C LEU A 169 -10.61 -13.99 9.79
N VAL A 170 -10.95 -15.17 9.27
CA VAL A 170 -12.29 -15.79 9.38
C VAL A 170 -12.63 -16.12 10.85
N LEU A 171 -11.68 -16.65 11.61
CA LEU A 171 -11.84 -16.87 13.05
C LEU A 171 -12.01 -15.54 13.83
N LEU A 172 -11.29 -14.49 13.44
CA LEU A 172 -11.42 -13.15 14.01
C LEU A 172 -12.77 -12.50 13.69
N LEU A 173 -13.29 -12.69 12.47
CA LEU A 173 -14.57 -12.14 12.03
C LEU A 173 -15.78 -12.88 12.63
N GLY A 174 -15.60 -14.13 13.08
CA GLY A 174 -16.68 -14.98 13.60
C GLY A 174 -17.54 -15.61 12.50
N THR A 175 -16.95 -15.86 11.33
CA THR A 175 -17.65 -16.34 10.11
C THR A 175 -17.29 -17.77 9.71
N GLY A 176 -16.38 -18.41 10.45
CA GLY A 176 -15.93 -19.77 10.20
C GLY A 176 -16.92 -20.83 10.71
N ASN A 177 -16.88 -22.01 10.09
CA ASN A 177 -17.78 -23.14 10.40
C ASN A 177 -17.75 -23.63 11.87
N THR A 178 -16.74 -23.23 12.65
CA THR A 178 -16.53 -23.67 14.04
C THR A 178 -16.88 -22.62 15.10
N SER A 179 -17.12 -21.35 14.73
CA SER A 179 -17.49 -20.28 15.67
C SER A 179 -18.21 -19.14 14.97
N SER A 180 -19.43 -18.83 15.42
CA SER A 180 -20.18 -17.64 15.03
C SER A 180 -19.85 -16.38 15.85
N GLN A 181 -18.96 -16.50 16.85
CA GLN A 181 -18.59 -15.37 17.71
C GLN A 181 -17.35 -14.66 17.16
N PRO A 182 -17.39 -13.32 16.98
CA PRO A 182 -16.24 -12.54 16.54
C PRO A 182 -15.17 -12.44 17.64
N CYS A 183 -14.01 -11.91 17.28
CA CYS A 183 -12.83 -11.81 18.14
C CYS A 183 -12.26 -13.16 18.59
N GLY A 184 -12.50 -14.22 17.82
CA GLY A 184 -11.88 -15.53 18.01
C GLY A 184 -10.36 -15.47 17.82
N LEU A 185 -9.62 -16.22 18.63
CA LEU A 185 -8.16 -16.28 18.57
C LEU A 185 -7.65 -17.65 19.04
N SER A 186 -7.14 -18.46 18.11
CA SER A 186 -6.43 -19.70 18.43
C SER A 186 -4.96 -19.44 18.75
N ASP A 187 -4.29 -20.39 19.41
CA ASP A 187 -2.85 -20.29 19.67
C ASP A 187 -2.00 -20.31 18.39
N PHE A 188 -2.49 -20.96 17.33
CA PHE A 188 -1.90 -20.87 16.01
C PHE A 188 -1.95 -19.43 15.49
N CYS A 189 -3.15 -18.82 15.47
CA CYS A 189 -3.33 -17.47 14.97
C CYS A 189 -2.60 -16.43 15.80
N ARG A 190 -2.55 -16.61 17.12
CA ARG A 190 -1.70 -15.81 18.03
C ARG A 190 -0.25 -15.85 17.57
N LYS A 191 0.35 -17.04 17.45
CA LYS A 191 1.77 -17.20 17.08
C LYS A 191 2.08 -16.71 15.66
N PHE A 192 1.18 -16.94 14.71
CA PHE A 192 1.31 -16.53 13.32
C PHE A 192 1.22 -15.00 13.17
N MET A 193 0.14 -14.40 13.70
CA MET A 193 -0.13 -12.96 13.53
C MET A 193 0.77 -12.06 14.38
N THR A 194 1.51 -12.60 15.35
CA THR A 194 2.50 -11.85 16.15
C THR A 194 3.95 -12.24 15.88
N LYS A 195 4.22 -13.05 14.85
CA LYS A 195 5.59 -13.51 14.55
C LYS A 195 6.49 -12.29 14.22
N PRO A 196 7.62 -12.08 14.94
CA PRO A 196 8.51 -10.96 14.67
C PRO A 196 9.33 -11.18 13.39
N GLY A 197 9.95 -10.10 12.89
CA GLY A 197 10.86 -10.14 11.74
C GLY A 197 10.21 -10.35 10.37
N CYS A 198 8.87 -10.47 10.31
CA CYS A 198 8.12 -10.64 9.07
C CYS A 198 8.22 -9.41 8.14
N SER A 199 8.08 -9.66 6.83
CA SER A 199 8.14 -8.64 5.77
C SER A 199 7.17 -8.97 4.64
N GLY A 200 6.96 -8.02 3.71
CA GLY A 200 6.05 -8.18 2.56
C GLY A 200 4.63 -8.56 2.99
N TYR A 201 3.96 -9.42 2.22
CA TYR A 201 2.57 -9.81 2.50
C TYR A 201 2.37 -10.46 3.88
N TYR A 202 3.39 -11.10 4.46
CA TYR A 202 3.27 -11.58 5.85
C TYR A 202 3.02 -10.39 6.79
N LEU A 203 3.84 -9.34 6.69
CA LEU A 203 3.69 -8.12 7.50
C LEU A 203 2.37 -7.40 7.19
N SER A 204 1.95 -7.36 5.91
CA SER A 204 0.65 -6.83 5.49
C SER A 204 -0.52 -7.54 6.16
N HIS A 205 -0.51 -8.88 6.16
CA HIS A 205 -1.59 -9.69 6.74
C HIS A 205 -1.60 -9.62 8.28
N GLN A 206 -0.42 -9.50 8.92
CA GLN A 206 -0.33 -9.20 10.35
C GLN A 206 -0.97 -7.84 10.70
N MET A 207 -0.67 -6.80 9.92
CA MET A 207 -1.28 -5.49 10.09
C MET A 207 -2.80 -5.52 9.84
N LEU A 208 -3.24 -6.18 8.76
CA LEU A 208 -4.66 -6.36 8.43
C LEU A 208 -5.44 -7.05 9.56
N PHE A 209 -4.87 -8.11 10.15
CA PHE A 209 -5.48 -8.83 11.27
C PHE A 209 -5.74 -7.92 12.49
N PHE A 210 -4.78 -7.11 12.90
CA PHE A 210 -4.96 -6.18 14.01
C PHE A 210 -5.82 -4.95 13.66
N LEU A 211 -5.79 -4.48 12.41
CA LEU A 211 -6.75 -3.47 11.91
C LEU A 211 -8.18 -3.99 12.01
N TRP A 212 -8.46 -5.20 11.53
CA TRP A 212 -9.80 -5.80 11.58
C TRP A 212 -10.26 -6.10 13.00
N ALA A 213 -9.34 -6.51 13.89
CA ALA A 213 -9.65 -6.65 15.30
C ALA A 213 -10.10 -5.32 15.92
N ARG A 214 -9.42 -4.22 15.58
CA ARG A 214 -9.82 -2.86 15.98
C ARG A 214 -11.16 -2.44 15.37
N MET A 215 -11.40 -2.72 14.08
CA MET A 215 -12.69 -2.42 13.42
C MET A 215 -13.87 -3.15 14.08
N LYS A 216 -13.67 -4.44 14.42
CA LYS A 216 -14.63 -5.29 15.15
C LYS A 216 -14.79 -4.94 16.63
N GLY A 217 -13.97 -4.05 17.20
CA GLY A 217 -14.02 -3.70 18.62
C GLY A 217 -13.45 -4.77 19.56
N CYS A 218 -12.56 -5.63 19.06
CA CYS A 218 -11.88 -6.64 19.86
C CYS A 218 -10.88 -5.99 20.81
N THR A 219 -11.08 -6.15 22.12
CA THR A 219 -10.26 -5.51 23.18
C THR A 219 -9.67 -6.48 24.21
N LYS A 220 -10.12 -7.73 24.22
CA LYS A 220 -9.74 -8.75 25.22
C LYS A 220 -8.47 -9.51 24.81
N GLY A 221 -7.72 -10.00 25.81
CA GLY A 221 -6.56 -10.86 25.59
C GLY A 221 -5.49 -10.16 24.74
N LEU A 222 -5.07 -10.79 23.64
CA LEU A 222 -4.07 -10.23 22.72
C LEU A 222 -4.47 -8.85 22.18
N PHE A 223 -5.77 -8.65 21.93
CA PHE A 223 -6.27 -7.43 21.28
C PHE A 223 -6.23 -6.20 22.19
N SER A 224 -6.00 -6.37 23.49
CA SER A 224 -5.66 -5.25 24.41
C SER A 224 -4.34 -4.55 24.01
N GLN A 225 -3.46 -5.26 23.29
CA GLN A 225 -2.19 -4.75 22.79
C GLN A 225 -2.24 -4.38 21.30
N SER A 226 -3.43 -4.26 20.68
CA SER A 226 -3.55 -4.04 19.23
C SER A 226 -2.76 -2.83 18.74
N GLN A 227 -2.79 -1.71 19.49
CA GLN A 227 -2.04 -0.51 19.12
C GLN A 227 -0.52 -0.72 19.19
N HIS A 228 -0.02 -1.56 20.10
CA HIS A 228 1.41 -1.88 20.20
C HIS A 228 1.88 -2.66 18.96
N TYR A 229 1.13 -3.69 18.56
CA TYR A 229 1.41 -4.46 17.34
C TYR A 229 1.31 -3.60 16.08
N ILE A 230 0.24 -2.80 15.94
CA ILE A 230 0.09 -1.83 14.85
C ILE A 230 1.29 -0.87 14.77
N SER A 231 1.77 -0.34 15.89
CA SER A 231 2.96 0.55 15.92
C SER A 231 4.24 -0.14 15.47
N ILE A 232 4.44 -1.41 15.86
CA ILE A 232 5.59 -2.22 15.39
C ILE A 232 5.48 -2.48 13.89
N PHE A 233 4.33 -2.92 13.40
CA PHE A 233 4.16 -3.24 11.99
C PHE A 233 4.32 -1.99 11.13
N CYS A 234 3.75 -0.85 11.51
CA CYS A 234 3.92 0.39 10.78
C CYS A 234 5.36 0.93 10.79
N ALA A 235 6.13 0.78 11.87
CA ALA A 235 7.56 1.09 11.83
C ALA A 235 8.31 0.23 10.80
N ASN A 236 8.02 -1.06 10.73
CA ASN A 236 8.64 -1.97 9.77
C ASN A 236 8.18 -1.72 8.33
N MET A 237 6.89 -1.41 8.12
CA MET A 237 6.34 -0.99 6.82
C MET A 237 6.94 0.33 6.33
N MET A 238 7.14 1.31 7.22
CA MET A 238 7.83 2.57 6.91
C MET A 238 9.28 2.30 6.46
N ALA A 239 10.00 1.44 7.18
CA ALA A 239 11.37 1.03 6.81
C ALA A 239 11.43 0.29 5.45
N LEU A 240 10.40 -0.50 5.10
CA LEU A 240 10.28 -1.12 3.78
C LEU A 240 9.98 -0.07 2.69
N ASN A 241 9.10 0.89 2.94
CA ASN A 241 8.79 1.95 1.98
C ASN A 241 9.97 2.89 1.74
N GLN A 242 10.75 3.23 2.78
CA GLN A 242 12.00 3.99 2.62
C GLN A 242 13.03 3.25 1.76
N LYS A 243 13.15 1.92 1.89
CA LYS A 243 14.00 1.09 1.03
C LYS A 243 13.48 1.04 -0.42
N SER A 244 12.17 0.95 -0.61
CA SER A 244 11.51 1.00 -1.92
C SER A 244 11.76 2.33 -2.64
N GLU A 245 11.64 3.44 -1.93
CA GLU A 245 11.96 4.79 -2.41
C GLU A 245 13.44 4.91 -2.81
N ALA A 246 14.38 4.48 -1.95
CA ALA A 246 15.80 4.48 -2.26
C ALA A 246 16.16 3.59 -3.47
N ALA A 247 15.36 2.56 -3.74
CA ALA A 247 15.48 1.68 -4.91
C ALA A 247 14.65 2.16 -6.14
N GLY A 248 14.13 3.39 -6.12
CA GLY A 248 13.41 3.98 -7.26
C GLY A 248 12.05 3.33 -7.58
N TYR A 249 11.40 2.70 -6.59
CA TYR A 249 10.08 2.08 -6.72
C TYR A 249 10.00 0.97 -7.79
N ALA A 250 11.08 0.20 -7.97
CA ALA A 250 11.17 -0.86 -8.97
C ALA A 250 10.06 -1.92 -8.84
N TYR A 251 9.33 -2.20 -9.92
CA TYR A 251 8.30 -3.24 -9.94
C TYR A 251 8.87 -4.61 -9.52
N PRO A 252 8.14 -5.44 -8.74
CA PRO A 252 6.74 -5.31 -8.33
C PRO A 252 6.49 -4.59 -6.99
N ILE A 253 7.47 -3.89 -6.39
CA ILE A 253 7.34 -3.38 -5.01
C ILE A 253 6.25 -2.30 -4.83
N ARG A 254 5.80 -1.68 -5.93
CA ARG A 254 4.85 -0.54 -5.93
C ARG A 254 3.52 -0.88 -5.25
N ASP A 255 3.08 -2.13 -5.35
CA ASP A 255 1.89 -2.59 -4.64
C ASP A 255 2.08 -2.53 -3.12
N LEU A 256 2.99 -3.34 -2.56
CA LEU A 256 3.32 -3.37 -1.13
C LEU A 256 3.62 -1.96 -0.59
N PHE A 257 4.21 -1.08 -1.41
CA PHE A 257 4.41 0.31 -1.07
C PHE A 257 3.11 1.09 -0.83
N MET A 258 2.12 0.97 -1.72
CA MET A 258 0.78 1.57 -1.56
C MET A 258 -0.03 0.90 -0.45
N GLU A 259 0.05 -0.42 -0.34
CA GLU A 259 -0.63 -1.20 0.70
C GLU A 259 -0.16 -0.79 2.10
N ASN A 260 1.15 -0.63 2.30
CA ASN A 260 1.74 -0.10 3.53
C ASN A 260 1.20 1.31 3.87
N ILE A 261 1.10 2.20 2.88
CA ILE A 261 0.55 3.56 3.07
C ILE A 261 -0.92 3.52 3.46
N MET A 262 -1.72 2.67 2.80
CA MET A 262 -3.15 2.52 3.10
C MET A 262 -3.39 1.92 4.49
N PHE A 263 -2.71 0.81 4.85
CA PHE A 263 -2.89 0.18 6.15
C PHE A 263 -2.40 1.05 7.30
N CYS A 264 -1.23 1.70 7.18
CA CYS A 264 -0.71 2.55 8.25
C CYS A 264 -1.39 3.93 8.31
N GLY A 265 -1.83 4.45 7.16
CA GLY A 265 -2.73 5.61 7.10
C GLY A 265 -4.01 5.35 7.90
N ILE A 266 -4.72 4.25 7.64
CA ILE A 266 -5.87 3.81 8.45
C ILE A 266 -5.45 3.49 9.90
N GLY A 267 -4.24 2.98 10.09
CA GLY A 267 -3.62 2.73 11.40
C GLY A 267 -3.53 3.98 12.29
N GLY A 268 -3.44 5.17 11.68
CA GLY A 268 -3.25 6.46 12.37
C GLY A 268 -1.84 7.06 12.20
N PHE A 269 -1.06 6.60 11.23
CA PHE A 269 0.33 7.04 11.02
C PHE A 269 0.43 8.05 9.88
N SER A 270 0.68 9.32 10.22
CA SER A 270 0.66 10.45 9.27
C SER A 270 1.93 10.57 8.44
N ASP A 271 3.04 9.99 8.90
CA ASP A 271 4.35 10.02 8.25
C ASP A 271 4.45 9.22 6.95
N PHE A 272 3.42 8.43 6.61
CA PHE A 272 3.24 7.81 5.30
C PHE A 272 2.73 8.78 4.23
N TYR A 273 2.12 9.91 4.59
CA TYR A 273 1.56 10.88 3.64
C TYR A 273 2.59 11.92 3.17
N LYS A 274 3.59 11.46 2.41
CA LYS A 274 4.65 12.31 1.85
C LYS A 274 4.29 12.77 0.43
N LEU A 275 4.47 14.06 0.14
CA LEU A 275 4.21 14.63 -1.19
C LEU A 275 4.92 13.86 -2.32
N ARG A 276 6.22 13.61 -2.17
CA ARG A 276 7.05 12.86 -3.13
C ARG A 276 6.60 11.40 -3.34
N TRP A 277 5.97 10.78 -2.34
CA TRP A 277 5.39 9.43 -2.46
C TRP A 277 4.07 9.49 -3.23
N LEU A 278 3.25 10.50 -2.96
CA LEU A 278 2.02 10.76 -3.71
C LEU A 278 2.32 11.07 -5.19
N GLU A 279 3.33 11.90 -5.49
CA GLU A 279 3.78 12.14 -6.88
C GLU A 279 4.12 10.84 -7.61
N ALA A 280 4.92 9.99 -6.97
CA ALA A 280 5.27 8.70 -7.52
C ALA A 280 4.02 7.85 -7.77
N ILE A 281 3.13 7.71 -6.77
CA ILE A 281 1.89 6.94 -6.89
C ILE A 281 1.01 7.45 -8.04
N LEU A 282 0.76 8.76 -8.11
CA LEU A 282 -0.06 9.36 -9.18
C LEU A 282 0.53 9.09 -10.57
N SER A 283 1.86 9.04 -10.70
CA SER A 283 2.55 8.68 -11.96
C SER A 283 2.46 7.20 -12.35
N TRP A 284 2.02 6.32 -11.46
CA TRP A 284 1.90 4.88 -11.73
C TRP A 284 0.53 4.45 -12.26
N GLN A 285 -0.48 5.32 -12.20
CA GLN A 285 -1.77 5.03 -12.80
C GLN A 285 -1.67 5.12 -14.32
N LYS A 286 -2.16 4.11 -15.04
CA LYS A 286 -2.34 4.20 -16.49
C LYS A 286 -3.43 5.24 -16.81
N PRO A 287 -3.15 6.29 -17.62
CA PRO A 287 -4.11 7.39 -17.77
C PRO A 287 -5.40 7.05 -18.52
N GLN A 288 -5.40 6.06 -19.42
CA GLN A 288 -6.58 5.66 -20.19
C GLN A 288 -7.41 4.63 -19.42
N GLU A 289 -6.74 3.62 -18.87
CA GLU A 289 -7.34 2.45 -18.25
C GLU A 289 -7.65 2.66 -16.76
N GLY A 290 -7.07 3.68 -16.10
CA GLY A 290 -7.30 3.96 -14.68
C GLY A 290 -6.71 2.94 -13.69
N CYS A 291 -6.10 1.85 -14.18
CA CYS A 291 -5.48 0.81 -13.37
C CYS A 291 -4.06 1.21 -12.91
N PHE A 292 -3.57 0.59 -11.83
CA PHE A 292 -2.17 0.70 -11.38
C PHE A 292 -1.45 -0.60 -11.77
N GLY A 293 -0.98 -0.65 -13.02
CA GLY A 293 -0.53 -1.87 -13.70
C GLY A 293 0.98 -2.03 -13.86
N VAL A 294 1.37 -2.95 -14.75
CA VAL A 294 2.76 -3.11 -15.15
C VAL A 294 3.16 -1.92 -16.03
N PRO A 295 4.30 -1.25 -15.79
CA PRO A 295 4.75 -0.15 -16.65
C PRO A 295 5.09 -0.62 -18.07
N ASP A 296 4.66 0.16 -19.07
CA ASP A 296 4.78 -0.19 -20.49
C ASP A 296 6.23 -0.41 -20.97
N THR A 297 7.20 0.18 -20.26
CA THR A 297 8.63 0.13 -20.59
C THR A 297 9.40 -1.00 -19.93
N GLU A 298 8.83 -1.70 -18.93
CA GLU A 298 9.59 -2.63 -18.08
C GLU A 298 9.73 -4.06 -18.65
N GLY A 299 9.18 -4.33 -19.84
CA GLY A 299 9.35 -5.60 -20.56
C GLY A 299 10.78 -5.93 -21.04
N LYS A 300 11.80 -5.11 -20.69
CA LYS A 300 13.19 -5.23 -21.17
C LYS A 300 14.27 -4.89 -20.12
N VAL A 301 14.08 -5.21 -18.83
CA VAL A 301 15.14 -5.04 -17.81
C VAL A 301 16.00 -6.31 -17.69
N GLN A 302 17.33 -6.15 -17.79
CA GLN A 302 18.30 -7.25 -17.69
C GLN A 302 18.58 -7.70 -16.24
N PRO A 303 18.99 -8.97 -16.02
CA PRO A 303 18.92 -9.62 -14.71
C PRO A 303 20.12 -9.33 -13.78
N ALA A 304 20.27 -8.08 -13.33
CA ALA A 304 21.45 -7.62 -12.58
C ALA A 304 21.19 -7.09 -11.15
N HIS A 305 20.22 -7.64 -10.40
CA HIS A 305 20.13 -7.41 -8.94
C HIS A 305 19.44 -8.56 -8.16
N PHE A 306 19.74 -9.80 -8.55
CA PHE A 306 18.86 -10.96 -8.33
C PHE A 306 18.69 -11.49 -6.90
N LEU A 307 19.57 -11.15 -5.94
CA LEU A 307 19.56 -11.79 -4.61
C LEU A 307 18.52 -11.19 -3.63
N TYR A 308 18.23 -9.89 -3.68
CA TYR A 308 17.11 -9.32 -2.91
C TYR A 308 15.77 -9.60 -3.61
N GLN A 309 15.77 -9.59 -4.94
CA GLN A 309 14.57 -9.77 -5.76
C GLN A 309 13.98 -11.18 -5.60
N GLN A 310 14.75 -12.27 -5.74
CA GLN A 310 14.20 -13.64 -5.69
C GLN A 310 13.39 -13.96 -4.42
N HIS A 311 13.71 -13.31 -3.29
CA HIS A 311 13.14 -13.63 -1.98
C HIS A 311 11.90 -12.79 -1.63
N VAL A 312 11.73 -11.62 -2.27
CA VAL A 312 10.42 -10.93 -2.35
C VAL A 312 9.54 -11.57 -3.44
N LEU A 313 10.16 -12.19 -4.45
CA LEU A 313 9.51 -12.79 -5.61
C LEU A 313 9.05 -14.25 -5.44
N ARG A 314 9.02 -14.84 -4.24
CA ARG A 314 8.37 -16.15 -4.02
C ARG A 314 6.85 -16.01 -3.97
N ARG A 315 6.33 -15.49 -5.08
CA ARG A 315 4.95 -15.13 -5.39
C ARG A 315 4.04 -16.35 -5.36
N VAL A 316 3.38 -16.57 -4.22
CA VAL A 316 2.20 -17.43 -4.12
C VAL A 316 1.01 -16.51 -3.87
N LYS A 317 0.37 -16.08 -4.95
CA LYS A 317 -0.89 -15.34 -4.97
C LYS A 317 -1.78 -16.01 -6.03
N ARG A 318 -3.08 -16.21 -5.77
CA ARG A 318 -3.96 -16.99 -6.67
C ARG A 318 -3.87 -16.42 -8.07
N ARG A 319 -4.03 -17.34 -9.04
CA ARG A 319 -4.70 -17.08 -10.32
C ARG A 319 -4.12 -15.87 -11.06
N GLU A 320 -3.18 -16.14 -11.99
CA GLU A 320 -2.35 -15.14 -12.69
C GLU A 320 -2.42 -15.18 -14.27
N LYS A 321 -3.12 -14.25 -14.99
CA LYS A 321 -3.28 -13.99 -16.49
C LYS A 321 -3.35 -12.49 -16.94
N GLN A 322 -2.30 -11.93 -17.52
CA GLN A 322 -2.24 -10.50 -17.87
C GLN A 322 -3.09 -10.18 -19.12
N PHE A 323 -3.85 -9.08 -19.16
CA PHE A 323 -4.46 -8.61 -20.41
C PHE A 323 -3.43 -7.95 -21.33
N THR A 324 -3.78 -7.87 -22.61
CA THR A 324 -2.95 -7.34 -23.69
C THR A 324 -2.66 -5.83 -23.59
N ASP A 325 -3.42 -5.10 -22.78
CA ASP A 325 -3.24 -3.67 -22.50
C ASP A 325 -2.18 -3.39 -21.42
N GLY A 326 -1.64 -4.42 -20.76
CA GLY A 326 -0.69 -4.25 -19.65
C GLY A 326 -1.33 -3.75 -18.35
N CYS A 327 -2.65 -3.55 -18.31
CA CYS A 327 -3.44 -3.82 -17.13
C CYS A 327 -3.62 -5.35 -17.04
N PRO A 328 -3.08 -6.03 -16.03
CA PRO A 328 -3.43 -7.45 -15.83
C PRO A 328 -5.00 -7.73 -15.69
N SER A 329 -5.55 -8.97 -15.69
CA SER A 329 -6.99 -9.26 -15.43
C SER A 329 -7.48 -9.45 -13.98
N VAL A 330 -8.74 -9.10 -13.73
CA VAL A 330 -9.32 -9.23 -12.39
C VAL A 330 -9.93 -10.63 -12.19
N THR A 331 -10.48 -11.26 -13.25
CA THR A 331 -11.07 -12.62 -13.24
C THR A 331 -9.98 -13.69 -13.32
N GLU A 332 -9.99 -14.60 -12.35
CA GLU A 332 -9.16 -15.81 -12.31
C GLU A 332 -7.68 -15.65 -12.76
N GLY A 333 -7.09 -14.46 -12.66
CA GLY A 333 -5.86 -14.24 -13.40
C GLY A 333 -5.16 -12.87 -13.37
N LYS A 334 -4.18 -12.58 -12.49
CA LYS A 334 -3.10 -11.54 -12.58
C LYS A 334 -3.84 -10.24 -12.72
N GLY A 335 -4.17 -9.53 -11.67
CA GLY A 335 -4.87 -8.27 -11.84
C GLY A 335 -4.10 -7.08 -11.31
N PRO A 336 -4.13 -5.91 -11.97
CA PRO A 336 -3.86 -4.64 -11.38
C PRO A 336 -5.15 -4.34 -10.64
N LYS A 337 -5.24 -4.97 -9.49
CA LYS A 337 -6.23 -4.65 -8.51
C LYS A 337 -6.08 -3.15 -8.32
N ALA A 338 -7.04 -2.39 -8.86
CA ALA A 338 -7.19 -0.99 -8.52
C ALA A 338 -7.52 -1.04 -7.03
N PHE A 339 -6.48 -0.86 -6.21
CA PHE A 339 -6.42 -1.18 -4.79
C PHE A 339 -6.61 -2.66 -4.38
N ILE A 340 -5.55 -3.23 -3.78
CA ILE A 340 -5.55 -4.25 -2.69
C ILE A 340 -5.68 -5.74 -3.08
N PHE A 341 -5.10 -6.63 -2.25
CA PHE A 341 -4.47 -7.92 -2.61
C PHE A 341 -4.99 -9.16 -1.82
N GLY A 342 -4.85 -10.36 -2.43
CA GLY A 342 -5.30 -11.68 -1.93
C GLY A 342 -5.26 -12.81 -2.98
N GLY A 343 -5.25 -14.09 -2.54
CA GLY A 343 -4.73 -15.24 -3.30
C GLY A 343 -5.18 -16.70 -2.85
N GLN A 344 -4.54 -17.82 -3.34
CA GLN A 344 -4.73 -19.25 -2.90
C GLN A 344 -3.99 -20.39 -3.72
N ARG A 345 -3.95 -21.62 -3.12
CA ARG A 345 -3.69 -23.07 -3.51
C ARG A 345 -3.47 -23.54 -4.99
N LYS A 346 -2.78 -24.66 -5.31
CA LYS A 346 -2.64 -26.00 -4.62
C LYS A 346 -1.45 -26.91 -5.10
N VAL A 347 -1.11 -27.95 -4.29
CA VAL A 347 -0.35 -29.22 -4.53
C VAL A 347 1.20 -29.21 -4.40
N SER A 348 1.73 -30.30 -3.80
CA SER A 348 3.09 -30.50 -3.29
C SER A 348 4.10 -31.19 -4.22
N SER A 349 5.39 -30.94 -4.01
CA SER A 349 6.44 -31.97 -4.05
C SER A 349 7.68 -31.57 -3.22
N ASN A 350 8.45 -32.56 -2.76
CA ASN A 350 9.63 -32.41 -1.89
C ASN A 350 10.89 -32.01 -2.65
N SER A 351 11.82 -31.30 -2.00
CA SER A 351 13.25 -31.67 -1.94
C SER A 351 14.04 -30.75 -0.98
N SER A 352 15.28 -31.14 -0.66
CA SER A 352 16.00 -30.79 0.57
C SER A 352 17.32 -30.03 0.36
N GLU A 353 17.86 -29.52 1.48
CA GLU A 353 19.29 -29.28 1.79
C GLU A 353 20.09 -28.19 1.06
N GLY A 354 21.13 -27.70 1.76
CA GLY A 354 22.19 -26.84 1.20
C GLY A 354 22.47 -25.53 1.94
N GLN A 355 23.00 -25.58 3.18
CA GLN A 355 23.60 -24.40 3.83
C GLN A 355 25.11 -24.31 3.55
N SER A 356 25.63 -23.13 3.22
CA SER A 356 26.98 -22.70 3.63
C SER A 356 27.20 -21.18 3.49
N PRO A 357 28.17 -20.60 4.23
CA PRO A 357 28.14 -19.18 4.58
C PRO A 357 29.18 -18.32 3.83
N LEU A 358 28.79 -17.12 3.39
CA LEU A 358 29.74 -16.03 3.10
C LEU A 358 29.09 -14.64 3.19
N PHE A 359 28.70 -14.23 4.40
CA PHE A 359 28.27 -12.84 4.68
C PHE A 359 28.85 -12.33 5.99
N ARG A 360 30.04 -11.74 5.91
CA ARG A 360 30.54 -10.69 6.79
C ARG A 360 31.17 -9.61 5.90
N GLU A 361 31.09 -8.36 6.36
CA GLU A 361 31.56 -7.15 5.67
C GLU A 361 30.79 -6.78 4.39
N ILE A 362 29.76 -5.94 4.57
CA ILE A 362 29.68 -4.55 4.04
C ILE A 362 28.53 -3.89 4.83
N ALA A 363 28.89 -3.19 5.92
CA ALA A 363 27.96 -2.48 6.79
C ALA A 363 28.70 -1.43 7.64
N ARG A 364 29.36 -0.49 6.97
CA ARG A 364 29.86 0.77 7.54
C ARG A 364 29.74 1.86 6.49
N GLU A 365 29.53 3.09 6.98
CA GLU A 365 29.28 4.31 6.21
C GLU A 365 27.91 4.28 5.49
N GLU A 366 27.09 5.33 5.50
CA GLU A 366 27.38 6.74 5.76
C GLU A 366 26.24 7.44 6.49
N HIS A 367 26.55 8.36 7.42
CA HIS A 367 25.57 9.04 8.27
C HIS A 367 25.86 10.55 8.27
N ARG A 368 25.19 11.32 7.38
CA ARG A 368 25.00 12.79 7.46
C ARG A 368 24.14 13.27 6.28
N GLY A 369 23.11 14.09 6.55
CA GLY A 369 22.33 14.71 5.47
C GLY A 369 21.01 15.34 5.90
N SER A 370 21.07 16.64 6.20
CA SER A 370 19.97 17.61 6.32
C SER A 370 18.69 17.27 7.12
N SER A 371 18.51 17.99 8.22
CA SER A 371 17.25 18.12 8.94
C SER A 371 16.37 19.20 8.32
N GLU A 372 15.36 18.81 7.55
CA GLU A 372 14.17 19.65 7.29
C GLU A 372 12.95 19.01 7.96
N VAL A 373 12.86 19.23 9.26
CA VAL A 373 11.68 18.86 10.06
C VAL A 373 10.64 19.94 9.84
N TRP A 374 9.75 19.71 8.88
CA TRP A 374 8.54 20.50 8.73
C TRP A 374 7.68 20.33 9.99
N ASN A 375 7.28 21.46 10.59
CA ASN A 375 6.51 21.47 11.82
C ASN A 375 5.19 20.70 11.65
N SER A 376 4.73 20.02 12.69
CA SER A 376 3.65 19.02 12.65
C SER A 376 2.23 19.61 12.49
N THR A 377 2.08 20.70 11.74
CA THR A 377 0.87 21.53 11.67
C THR A 377 0.38 21.77 10.23
N GLU A 378 1.08 21.27 9.20
CA GLU A 378 0.77 21.62 7.80
C GLU A 378 0.42 20.44 6.88
N ILE A 379 0.51 19.19 7.36
CA ILE A 379 -0.03 17.99 6.66
C ILE A 379 -1.50 17.76 7.10
N THR A 380 -2.37 18.77 6.90
CA THR A 380 -3.75 18.79 7.44
C THR A 380 -4.78 18.98 6.33
N LEU A 381 -4.72 18.14 5.29
CA LEU A 381 -5.50 18.32 4.04
C LEU A 381 -6.10 17.06 3.44
N LEU A 382 -5.44 15.92 3.61
CA LEU A 382 -5.88 14.67 3.02
C LEU A 382 -6.62 13.77 4.01
N VAL A 383 -6.56 14.07 5.31
CA VAL A 383 -7.48 13.53 6.31
C VAL A 383 -7.76 14.61 7.35
N GLY A 384 -9.03 14.97 7.52
CA GLY A 384 -9.40 16.02 8.46
C GLY A 384 -9.46 15.51 9.89
N SER A 385 -8.89 16.28 10.82
CA SER A 385 -9.26 16.24 12.24
C SER A 385 -9.63 17.65 12.68
N ARG A 386 -10.90 17.84 13.05
CA ARG A 386 -11.41 19.12 13.54
C ARG A 386 -11.07 19.24 15.04
N PHE A 387 -10.02 19.97 15.37
CA PHE A 387 -9.77 20.39 16.76
C PHE A 387 -10.85 21.39 17.19
N ARG A 388 -11.52 21.10 18.30
CA ARG A 388 -12.11 22.10 19.19
C ARG A 388 -12.28 21.47 20.58
N ASP A 389 -11.43 21.94 21.49
CA ASP A 389 -11.39 21.84 22.96
C ASP A 389 -11.50 20.44 23.62
#